data_AF-A0A8M2B5M4-F1
#
_entry.id   AF-A0A8M2B5M4-F1
#
_cell.length_a   1.000
_cell.length_b   1.000
_cell.length_c   1.000
_cell.angle_alpha   90.00
_cell.angle_beta   90.00
_cell.angle_gamma   90.00
#
_symmetry.space_group_name_H-M   'P 1'
#
loop_
_entity.id
_entity.type
_entity.pdbx_description
1 polymer ?
#
loop_
_entity_poly.entity_id
_entity_poly.type
_entity_poly.pdbx_seq_one_letter_code
_entity_poly.pdbx_strand_id
1 'polypeptide(L)'
;MKMRKNVNVFPCELNSTSLSEDDVSKVGLQPIKDWRAFGLHGYPGFIFISNPFLPGSQQFWVKQCLKIYPQKPNVCNLDMHMSSVDTENIWERSIDAIQRKGNRKREPKTLLEKLRWVTLGYHYDWNSKTYSPEHYTPFPKELQSLSHKVAAACGFSEFDAEAGILNYYRSDSSLGIHVDESELDHTRPLLSYSFGQTAVFLLGGTKREDRPTALFMHSGDIMVMSGPSRLHYHAVPCIVPSPAGNVLPPGLCQRLETEVQDEDVIQSVSQEDWDICSWYLQTSRVNVTVRQVLASGQSFPATQTSQMSEEEPQMIKKRKSESGYERDT
;
A
#
# COMPACT_ATOMS: atom_id res chain seq x y z
N MET A 1 -8.49 20.63 -30.93
CA MET A 1 -8.93 19.39 -30.25
C MET A 1 -9.75 19.81 -29.03
N LYS A 2 -11.09 19.73 -29.10
CA LYS A 2 -11.97 20.17 -28.00
C LYS A 2 -11.72 19.26 -26.78
N MET A 3 -11.25 19.82 -25.67
CA MET A 3 -11.25 19.12 -24.37
C MET A 3 -12.69 18.69 -24.07
N ARG A 4 -12.98 17.39 -24.15
CA ARG A 4 -14.23 16.85 -23.62
C ARG A 4 -14.17 17.05 -22.11
N LYS A 5 -15.01 17.93 -21.55
CA LYS A 5 -15.27 17.94 -20.11
C LYS A 5 -15.70 16.51 -19.75
N ASN A 6 -14.93 15.84 -18.91
CA ASN A 6 -15.23 14.49 -18.48
C ASN A 6 -16.41 14.59 -17.50
N VAL A 7 -17.63 14.39 -18.00
CA VAL A 7 -18.90 14.63 -17.28
C VAL A 7 -19.01 13.82 -15.97
N ASN A 8 -18.13 12.84 -15.78
CA ASN A 8 -18.13 11.96 -14.61
C ASN A 8 -17.26 12.44 -13.44
N VAL A 9 -16.43 13.48 -13.59
CA VAL A 9 -15.52 13.97 -12.54
C VAL A 9 -16.04 15.30 -11.97
N PHE A 10 -16.04 15.46 -10.65
CA PHE A 10 -16.41 16.72 -9.98
C PHE A 10 -15.38 17.08 -8.89
N PRO A 11 -15.12 18.38 -8.61
CA PRO A 11 -14.25 18.77 -7.51
C PRO A 11 -14.89 18.42 -6.16
N CYS A 12 -14.07 17.96 -5.21
CA CYS A 12 -14.49 17.74 -3.83
C CYS A 12 -14.04 18.90 -2.95
N GLU A 13 -14.94 19.37 -2.09
CA GLU A 13 -14.58 20.31 -1.01
C GLU A 13 -13.89 19.55 0.12
N LEU A 14 -12.73 20.04 0.55
CA LEU A 14 -11.96 19.49 1.66
C LEU A 14 -12.17 20.34 2.92
N ASN A 15 -12.05 19.72 4.09
CA ASN A 15 -12.09 20.42 5.36
C ASN A 15 -10.73 21.06 5.66
N SER A 16 -10.57 22.33 5.29
CA SER A 16 -9.35 23.10 5.57
C SER A 16 -9.29 23.67 6.99
N THR A 17 -10.38 23.63 7.75
CA THR A 17 -10.47 24.27 9.07
C THR A 17 -9.94 23.40 10.21
N SER A 18 -9.81 22.11 9.98
CA SER A 18 -9.42 21.12 11.00
C SER A 18 -7.92 21.07 11.27
N LEU A 19 -7.08 21.67 10.41
CA LEU A 19 -5.62 21.51 10.44
C LEU A 19 -4.90 22.85 10.17
N SER A 20 -3.82 23.12 10.90
CA SER A 20 -2.96 24.27 10.62
C SER A 20 -2.10 24.00 9.38
N GLU A 21 -1.79 25.06 8.61
CA GLU A 21 -0.93 24.93 7.42
C GLU A 21 0.49 24.45 7.81
N ASP A 22 1.00 24.91 8.96
CA ASP A 22 2.27 24.49 9.55
C ASP A 22 2.31 22.96 9.77
N ASP A 23 1.28 22.42 10.44
CA ASP A 23 1.19 20.99 10.71
C ASP A 23 1.13 20.12 9.44
N VAL A 24 0.48 20.63 8.39
CA VAL A 24 0.38 19.94 7.10
C VAL A 24 1.73 19.96 6.37
N SER A 25 2.47 21.08 6.46
CA SER A 25 3.80 21.18 5.86
C SER A 25 4.85 20.28 6.54
N LYS A 26 4.73 20.03 7.84
CA LYS A 26 5.62 19.11 8.60
C LYS A 26 5.67 17.70 8.00
N VAL A 27 4.58 17.23 7.40
CA VAL A 27 4.50 15.92 6.71
C VAL A 27 4.76 16.02 5.20
N GLY A 28 5.18 17.19 4.73
CA GLY A 28 5.55 17.43 3.34
C GLY A 28 4.38 17.64 2.40
N LEU A 29 3.22 18.07 2.90
CA LEU A 29 2.04 18.38 2.10
C LEU A 29 1.88 19.89 1.90
N GLN A 30 1.34 20.28 0.75
CA GLN A 30 0.94 21.66 0.46
C GLN A 30 -0.21 22.09 1.38
N PRO A 31 -0.48 23.39 1.54
CA PRO A 31 -1.70 23.85 2.22
C PRO A 31 -2.95 23.22 1.61
N ILE A 32 -3.91 22.80 2.44
CA ILE A 32 -5.12 22.05 2.00
C ILE A 32 -5.92 22.83 0.94
N LYS A 33 -5.94 24.16 1.04
CA LYS A 33 -6.61 25.04 0.06
C LYS A 33 -6.08 24.90 -1.37
N ASP A 34 -4.85 24.42 -1.53
CA ASP A 34 -4.17 24.23 -2.82
C ASP A 34 -4.35 22.80 -3.35
N TRP A 35 -4.93 21.89 -2.56
CA TRP A 35 -5.15 20.52 -2.96
C TRP A 35 -6.24 20.44 -4.03
N ARG A 36 -5.96 19.65 -5.07
CA ARG A 36 -6.92 19.35 -6.13
C ARG A 36 -7.55 17.98 -5.85
N ALA A 37 -8.67 17.99 -5.14
CA ALA A 37 -9.46 16.81 -4.83
C ALA A 37 -10.66 16.66 -5.76
N PHE A 38 -10.94 15.41 -6.15
CA PHE A 38 -12.00 15.08 -7.11
C PHE A 38 -12.77 13.84 -6.68
N GLY A 39 -14.08 13.83 -6.95
CA GLY A 39 -14.94 12.68 -6.84
C GLY A 39 -15.37 12.18 -8.21
N LEU A 40 -15.98 10.99 -8.23
CA LEU A 40 -16.53 10.38 -9.45
C LEU A 40 -18.02 10.13 -9.29
N HIS A 41 -18.81 10.58 -10.27
CA HIS A 41 -20.24 10.27 -10.33
C HIS A 41 -20.45 8.76 -10.38
N GLY A 42 -21.33 8.24 -9.52
CA GLY A 42 -21.56 6.81 -9.36
C GLY A 42 -20.66 6.11 -8.35
N TYR A 43 -19.68 6.81 -7.75
CA TYR A 43 -18.76 6.26 -6.75
C TYR A 43 -18.74 7.10 -5.46
N PRO A 44 -19.86 7.19 -4.73
CA PRO A 44 -19.93 7.97 -3.50
C PRO A 44 -18.90 7.48 -2.46
N GLY A 45 -18.22 8.44 -1.84
CA GLY A 45 -17.16 8.18 -0.85
C GLY A 45 -15.76 7.95 -1.45
N PHE A 46 -15.62 7.94 -2.79
CA PHE A 46 -14.33 7.94 -3.47
C PHE A 46 -13.81 9.37 -3.64
N ILE A 47 -12.60 9.64 -3.17
CA ILE A 47 -11.89 10.91 -3.38
C ILE A 47 -10.51 10.61 -3.98
N PHE A 48 -10.15 11.39 -5.00
CA PHE A 48 -8.85 11.37 -5.65
C PHE A 48 -8.19 12.73 -5.45
N ILE A 49 -6.99 12.77 -4.86
CA ILE A 49 -6.22 13.99 -4.61
C ILE A 49 -4.98 13.95 -5.49
N SER A 50 -4.88 14.89 -6.43
CA SER A 50 -3.76 14.94 -7.35
C SER A 50 -2.54 15.58 -6.70
N ASN A 51 -1.47 14.80 -6.55
CA ASN A 51 -0.18 15.12 -5.92
C ASN A 51 -0.20 16.37 -5.01
N PRO A 52 -0.64 16.24 -3.75
CA PRO A 52 -0.67 17.34 -2.80
C PRO A 52 0.68 17.56 -2.08
N PHE A 53 1.76 16.88 -2.48
CA PHE A 53 3.06 16.99 -1.82
C PHE A 53 3.79 18.28 -2.18
N LEU A 54 4.52 18.84 -1.22
CA LEU A 54 5.51 19.89 -1.46
C LEU A 54 6.58 19.40 -2.45
N PRO A 55 7.13 20.28 -3.29
CA PRO A 55 8.30 20.00 -4.12
C PRO A 55 9.40 19.23 -3.38
N GLY A 56 9.76 18.05 -3.89
CA GLY A 56 10.82 17.20 -3.33
C GLY A 56 10.49 16.41 -2.07
N SER A 57 9.37 16.66 -1.38
CA SER A 57 9.04 15.94 -0.14
C SER A 57 8.72 14.45 -0.34
N GLN A 58 8.28 14.06 -1.55
CA GLN A 58 8.05 12.65 -1.89
C GLN A 58 9.30 11.78 -1.72
N GLN A 59 10.52 12.35 -1.85
CA GLN A 59 11.77 11.59 -1.69
C GLN A 59 11.88 10.96 -0.30
N PHE A 60 11.46 11.68 0.74
CA PHE A 60 11.44 11.17 2.10
C PHE A 60 10.56 9.92 2.20
N TRP A 61 9.31 10.00 1.73
CA TRP A 61 8.37 8.89 1.80
C TRP A 61 8.83 7.68 0.97
N VAL A 62 9.43 7.92 -0.20
CA VAL A 62 10.06 6.87 -1.01
C VAL A 62 11.19 6.19 -0.25
N LYS A 63 12.09 6.95 0.38
CA LYS A 63 13.19 6.41 1.20
C LYS A 63 12.61 5.58 2.35
N GLN A 64 11.59 6.07 3.05
CA GLN A 64 10.96 5.31 4.12
C GLN A 64 10.44 3.96 3.60
N CYS A 65 9.76 3.95 2.45
CA CYS A 65 9.24 2.72 1.86
C CYS A 65 10.32 1.75 1.38
N LEU A 66 11.44 2.22 0.84
CA LEU A 66 12.46 1.33 0.26
C LEU A 66 13.56 0.93 1.25
N LYS A 67 13.89 1.80 2.21
CA LYS A 67 15.01 1.63 3.13
C LYS A 67 14.55 1.24 4.55
N ILE A 68 13.52 1.90 5.08
CA ILE A 68 13.18 1.83 6.51
C ILE A 68 12.10 0.79 6.78
N TYR A 69 10.93 0.93 6.17
CA TYR A 69 9.77 0.08 6.42
C TYR A 69 9.96 -1.40 6.09
N PRO A 70 10.75 -1.81 5.08
CA PRO A 70 11.02 -3.23 4.83
C PRO A 70 11.86 -3.92 5.91
N GLN A 71 12.54 -3.16 6.78
CA GLN A 71 13.40 -3.76 7.81
C GLN A 71 12.59 -4.34 8.96
N LYS A 72 13.25 -5.21 9.72
CA LYS A 72 12.72 -5.72 10.98
C LYS A 72 12.48 -4.58 11.98
N PRO A 73 11.40 -4.65 12.79
CA PRO A 73 10.57 -5.83 13.05
C PRO A 73 9.41 -6.06 12.05
N ASN A 74 9.24 -5.23 11.02
CA ASN A 74 8.14 -5.40 10.08
C ASN A 74 8.27 -6.69 9.25
N VAL A 75 7.12 -7.13 8.73
CA VAL A 75 7.00 -8.38 7.97
C VAL A 75 6.90 -8.07 6.48
N CYS A 76 7.60 -8.85 5.66
CA CYS A 76 7.61 -8.73 4.22
C CYS A 76 7.54 -10.09 3.54
N ASN A 77 7.31 -10.10 2.22
CA ASN A 77 7.19 -11.33 1.44
C ASN A 77 8.45 -12.22 1.45
N LEU A 78 9.63 -11.65 1.72
CA LEU A 78 10.88 -12.42 1.73
C LEU A 78 10.93 -13.38 2.93
N ASP A 79 10.28 -13.02 4.03
CA ASP A 79 10.27 -13.78 5.29
C ASP A 79 9.59 -15.14 5.16
N MET A 80 8.72 -15.29 4.16
CA MET A 80 8.02 -16.55 3.90
C MET A 80 8.96 -17.66 3.42
N HIS A 81 10.12 -17.31 2.86
CA HIS A 81 11.00 -18.25 2.16
C HIS A 81 12.49 -18.05 2.49
N MET A 82 12.82 -17.10 3.36
CA MET A 82 14.19 -16.75 3.72
C MET A 82 14.33 -16.74 5.24
N SER A 83 15.55 -17.01 5.72
CA SER A 83 15.85 -16.89 7.15
C SER A 83 15.81 -15.42 7.60
N SER A 84 15.54 -15.18 8.88
CA SER A 84 15.56 -13.82 9.44
C SER A 84 16.92 -13.14 9.20
N VAL A 85 18.02 -13.87 9.35
CA VAL A 85 19.40 -13.42 9.10
C VAL A 85 19.59 -12.94 7.65
N ASP A 86 18.95 -13.62 6.68
CA ASP A 86 19.09 -13.23 5.28
C ASP A 86 18.36 -11.93 4.93
N THR A 87 17.33 -11.61 5.71
CA THR A 87 16.44 -10.45 5.55
C THR A 87 16.66 -9.34 6.59
N GLU A 88 17.65 -9.49 7.48
CA GLU A 88 17.84 -8.60 8.63
C GLU A 88 18.09 -7.15 8.19
N ASN A 89 18.86 -6.96 7.11
CA ASN A 89 19.10 -5.66 6.51
C ASN A 89 18.97 -5.73 4.98
N ILE A 90 17.74 -5.60 4.48
CA ILE A 90 17.42 -5.69 3.05
C ILE A 90 18.14 -4.61 2.25
N TRP A 91 18.33 -3.42 2.84
CA TRP A 91 18.91 -2.27 2.16
C TRP A 91 20.41 -2.47 1.95
N GLU A 92 21.17 -2.64 3.03
CA GLU A 92 22.63 -2.81 2.98
C GLU A 92 23.03 -4.04 2.14
N ARG A 93 22.25 -5.13 2.21
CA ARG A 93 22.49 -6.31 1.37
C ARG A 93 22.21 -6.09 -0.12
N SER A 94 21.53 -5.00 -0.49
CA SER A 94 21.16 -4.69 -1.87
C SER A 94 22.04 -3.61 -2.50
N ILE A 95 22.53 -2.63 -1.73
CA ILE A 95 23.19 -1.43 -2.30
C ILE A 95 24.44 -1.76 -3.13
N ASP A 96 25.34 -2.60 -2.64
CA ASP A 96 26.60 -2.95 -3.34
C ASP A 96 26.32 -3.58 -4.71
N ALA A 97 25.31 -4.46 -4.77
CA ALA A 97 24.92 -5.11 -6.00
C ALA A 97 24.23 -4.13 -6.96
N ILE A 98 23.37 -3.23 -6.44
CA ILE A 98 22.72 -2.20 -7.27
C ILE A 98 23.74 -1.25 -7.87
N GLN A 99 24.69 -0.77 -7.07
CA GLN A 99 25.76 0.14 -7.52
C GLN A 99 26.67 -0.53 -8.57
N ARG A 100 26.98 -1.82 -8.42
CA ARG A 100 27.76 -2.59 -9.40
C ARG A 100 27.02 -2.89 -10.70
N LYS A 101 25.69 -3.10 -10.64
CA LYS A 101 24.89 -3.53 -11.80
C LYS A 101 24.97 -2.58 -12.98
N GLY A 102 25.02 -1.26 -12.75
CA GLY A 102 24.97 -0.27 -13.84
C GLY A 102 23.90 -0.63 -14.89
N ASN A 103 24.30 -0.72 -16.17
CA ASN A 103 23.45 -1.16 -17.29
C ASN A 103 23.55 -2.65 -17.66
N ARG A 104 24.12 -3.52 -16.82
CA ARG A 104 24.39 -4.93 -17.17
C ARG A 104 23.17 -5.82 -16.93
N LYS A 105 22.55 -6.30 -18.02
CA LYS A 105 21.28 -7.07 -18.06
C LYS A 105 21.27 -8.47 -17.41
N ARG A 106 22.37 -8.98 -16.83
CA ARG A 106 22.51 -10.41 -16.50
C ARG A 106 22.82 -10.74 -15.03
N GLU A 107 22.58 -9.83 -14.11
CA GLU A 107 22.79 -10.11 -12.68
C GLU A 107 21.50 -10.55 -11.96
N PRO A 108 21.58 -11.47 -10.98
CA PRO A 108 20.44 -11.89 -10.17
C PRO A 108 19.76 -10.71 -9.47
N LYS A 109 18.44 -10.76 -9.28
CA LYS A 109 17.69 -9.73 -8.54
C LYS A 109 18.20 -9.62 -7.09
N THR A 110 18.44 -8.40 -6.62
CA THR A 110 18.77 -8.09 -5.21
C THR A 110 17.56 -8.31 -4.30
N LEU A 111 17.72 -8.20 -2.98
CA LEU A 111 16.59 -8.34 -2.04
C LEU A 111 15.56 -7.22 -2.27
N LEU A 112 16.03 -5.98 -2.46
CA LEU A 112 15.16 -4.84 -2.79
C LEU A 112 14.35 -5.07 -4.08
N GLU A 113 14.95 -5.68 -5.11
CA GLU A 113 14.25 -6.03 -6.36
C GLU A 113 13.25 -7.21 -6.20
N LYS A 114 13.43 -8.03 -5.16
CA LYS A 114 12.55 -9.17 -4.83
C LYS A 114 11.41 -8.80 -3.88
N LEU A 115 11.42 -7.62 -3.26
CA LEU A 115 10.29 -7.13 -2.47
C LEU A 115 9.02 -7.03 -3.32
N ARG A 116 7.90 -7.44 -2.72
CA ARG A 116 6.56 -7.43 -3.29
C ARG A 116 5.56 -6.81 -2.35
N TRP A 117 5.66 -7.10 -1.06
CA TRP A 117 4.85 -6.45 -0.05
C TRP A 117 5.57 -6.32 1.30
N VAL A 118 5.16 -5.33 2.09
CA VAL A 118 5.51 -5.14 3.51
C VAL A 118 4.23 -4.81 4.29
N THR A 119 4.05 -5.34 5.49
CA THR A 119 2.95 -5.01 6.40
C THR A 119 3.45 -4.21 7.60
N LEU A 120 2.66 -3.24 8.07
CA LEU A 120 2.93 -2.35 9.19
C LEU A 120 1.77 -2.37 10.18
N GLY A 121 2.02 -2.14 11.48
CA GLY A 121 0.95 -2.12 12.46
C GLY A 121 0.43 -3.52 12.75
N TYR A 122 -0.91 -3.68 12.79
CA TYR A 122 -1.50 -5.02 12.72
C TYR A 122 -1.16 -5.66 11.37
N HIS A 123 -0.50 -6.80 11.41
CA HIS A 123 -0.07 -7.50 10.21
C HIS A 123 -1.21 -8.30 9.61
N TYR A 124 -1.42 -8.11 8.31
CA TYR A 124 -2.38 -8.88 7.55
C TYR A 124 -1.85 -10.29 7.33
N ASP A 125 -2.61 -11.29 7.76
CA ASP A 125 -2.29 -12.69 7.50
C ASP A 125 -2.92 -13.13 6.17
N TRP A 126 -2.06 -13.39 5.18
CA TRP A 126 -2.47 -13.81 3.84
C TRP A 126 -3.17 -15.19 3.81
N ASN A 127 -2.98 -16.03 4.83
CA ASN A 127 -3.62 -17.34 4.92
C ASN A 127 -5.04 -17.23 5.49
N SER A 128 -5.17 -16.61 6.66
CA SER A 128 -6.45 -16.46 7.35
C SER A 128 -7.28 -15.27 6.85
N LYS A 129 -6.67 -14.37 6.07
CA LYS A 129 -7.27 -13.15 5.50
C LYS A 129 -7.88 -12.22 6.55
N THR A 130 -7.28 -12.16 7.73
CA THR A 130 -7.74 -11.33 8.85
C THR A 130 -6.56 -10.66 9.56
N TYR A 131 -6.89 -9.79 10.50
CA TYR A 131 -5.97 -9.19 11.46
C TYR A 131 -6.07 -9.88 12.82
N SER A 132 -5.00 -9.84 13.60
CA SER A 132 -4.96 -10.37 14.96
C SER A 132 -4.12 -9.49 15.87
N PRO A 133 -4.41 -9.44 17.18
CA PRO A 133 -3.62 -8.66 18.13
C PRO A 133 -2.22 -9.26 18.38
N GLU A 134 -2.02 -10.55 18.10
CA GLU A 134 -0.74 -11.26 18.32
C GLU A 134 0.33 -10.90 17.28
N HIS A 135 -0.08 -10.44 16.09
CA HIS A 135 0.83 -10.09 15.01
C HIS A 135 0.85 -8.58 14.80
N TYR A 136 1.58 -7.87 15.66
CA TYR A 136 1.63 -6.42 15.68
C TYR A 136 3.06 -5.89 15.81
N THR A 137 3.40 -4.87 15.02
CA THR A 137 4.53 -3.98 15.27
C THR A 137 4.03 -2.54 15.44
N PRO A 138 4.71 -1.70 16.23
CA PRO A 138 4.35 -0.29 16.32
C PRO A 138 4.23 0.37 14.95
N PHE A 139 3.06 0.96 14.66
CA PHE A 139 2.85 1.64 13.38
C PHE A 139 3.78 2.86 13.27
N PRO A 140 4.42 3.12 12.11
CA PRO A 140 5.34 4.25 11.96
C PRO A 140 4.66 5.60 12.19
N LYS A 141 5.15 6.35 13.18
CA LYS A 141 4.55 7.63 13.62
C LYS A 141 4.49 8.66 12.50
N GLU A 142 5.48 8.67 11.62
CA GLU A 142 5.54 9.59 10.48
C GLU A 142 4.37 9.32 9.52
N LEU A 143 4.15 8.04 9.18
CA LEU A 143 3.07 7.62 8.30
C LEU A 143 1.70 7.78 8.96
N GLN A 144 1.61 7.59 10.30
CA GLN A 144 0.40 7.87 11.08
C GLN A 144 0.05 9.36 10.98
N SER A 145 1.03 10.25 11.17
CA SER A 145 0.84 11.70 11.06
C SER A 145 0.37 12.09 9.65
N LEU A 146 1.05 11.62 8.60
CA LEU A 146 0.64 11.85 7.21
C LEU A 146 -0.82 11.41 6.97
N SER A 147 -1.13 10.20 7.41
CA SER A 147 -2.45 9.59 7.21
C SER A 147 -3.56 10.29 7.97
N HIS A 148 -3.30 10.71 9.19
CA HIS A 148 -4.22 11.52 9.97
C HIS A 148 -4.51 12.86 9.28
N LYS A 149 -3.48 13.57 8.77
CA LYS A 149 -3.68 14.85 8.08
C LYS A 149 -4.53 14.69 6.80
N VAL A 150 -4.25 13.67 5.99
CA VAL A 150 -5.02 13.38 4.77
C VAL A 150 -6.46 12.99 5.09
N ALA A 151 -6.66 12.10 6.06
CA ALA A 151 -8.00 11.67 6.48
C ALA A 151 -8.82 12.83 7.05
N ALA A 152 -8.23 13.64 7.94
CA ALA A 152 -8.89 14.80 8.53
C ALA A 152 -9.27 15.86 7.49
N ALA A 153 -8.42 16.12 6.50
CA ALA A 153 -8.75 16.99 5.36
C ALA A 153 -9.93 16.45 4.53
N CYS A 154 -10.12 15.13 4.49
CA CYS A 154 -11.25 14.47 3.83
C CYS A 154 -12.48 14.29 4.74
N GLY A 155 -12.49 14.87 5.94
CA GLY A 155 -13.63 14.81 6.87
C GLY A 155 -13.59 13.68 7.90
N PHE A 156 -12.46 12.96 8.03
CA PHE A 156 -12.28 11.84 8.97
C PHE A 156 -11.24 12.19 10.05
N SER A 157 -11.54 13.18 10.90
CA SER A 157 -10.61 13.68 11.93
C SER A 157 -10.29 12.68 13.04
N GLU A 158 -11.12 11.66 13.24
CA GLU A 158 -10.88 10.59 14.23
C GLU A 158 -10.23 9.35 13.61
N PHE A 159 -9.74 9.43 12.37
CA PHE A 159 -9.05 8.31 11.74
C PHE A 159 -7.74 8.01 12.46
N ASP A 160 -7.51 6.74 12.77
CA ASP A 160 -6.25 6.22 13.31
C ASP A 160 -5.61 5.20 12.36
N ALA A 161 -4.31 5.33 12.14
CA ALA A 161 -3.55 4.46 11.26
C ALA A 161 -3.03 3.25 12.04
N GLU A 162 -3.74 2.12 11.91
CA GLU A 162 -3.48 0.92 12.71
C GLU A 162 -2.84 -0.21 11.90
N ALA A 163 -3.10 -0.24 10.58
CA ALA A 163 -2.50 -1.22 9.68
C ALA A 163 -2.09 -0.59 8.34
N GLY A 164 -0.99 -1.09 7.80
CA GLY A 164 -0.40 -0.61 6.55
C GLY A 164 0.03 -1.76 5.67
N ILE A 165 -0.22 -1.66 4.36
CA ILE A 165 0.34 -2.58 3.36
C ILE A 165 1.06 -1.74 2.31
N LEU A 166 2.35 -2.00 2.15
CA LEU A 166 3.12 -1.49 1.04
C LEU A 166 3.15 -2.54 -0.05
N ASN A 167 2.91 -2.13 -1.29
CA ASN A 167 3.03 -2.98 -2.47
C ASN A 167 4.10 -2.44 -3.41
N TYR A 168 5.00 -3.31 -3.86
CA TYR A 168 6.13 -2.98 -4.72
C TYR A 168 5.91 -3.59 -6.11
N TYR A 169 5.60 -2.74 -7.09
CA TYR A 169 5.28 -3.15 -8.45
C TYR A 169 6.44 -2.88 -9.39
N ARG A 170 6.84 -3.89 -10.16
CA ARG A 170 7.70 -3.75 -11.34
C ARG A 170 6.83 -3.50 -12.57
N SER A 171 7.46 -3.18 -13.71
CA SER A 171 6.76 -2.92 -14.97
C SER A 171 5.85 -4.06 -15.45
N ASP A 172 6.15 -5.30 -15.07
CA ASP A 172 5.39 -6.53 -15.39
C ASP A 172 4.40 -6.94 -14.28
N SER A 173 4.29 -6.16 -13.22
CA SER A 173 3.41 -6.46 -12.09
C SER A 173 1.99 -6.00 -12.34
N SER A 174 1.04 -6.74 -11.76
CA SER A 174 -0.38 -6.42 -11.76
C SER A 174 -1.00 -6.83 -10.42
N LEU A 175 -2.06 -6.15 -10.00
CA LEU A 175 -2.92 -6.56 -8.90
C LEU A 175 -4.30 -6.93 -9.46
N GLY A 176 -4.73 -8.16 -9.18
CA GLY A 176 -6.01 -8.68 -9.65
C GLY A 176 -7.22 -7.98 -9.03
N ILE A 177 -8.41 -8.30 -9.53
CA ILE A 177 -9.67 -7.75 -9.04
C ILE A 177 -9.94 -8.29 -7.62
N HIS A 178 -10.06 -7.40 -6.64
CA HIS A 178 -10.31 -7.72 -5.22
C HIS A 178 -11.08 -6.59 -4.51
N VAL A 179 -11.49 -6.86 -3.27
CA VAL A 179 -12.06 -5.88 -2.32
C VAL A 179 -11.24 -6.00 -1.03
N ASP A 180 -10.99 -4.86 -0.38
CA ASP A 180 -10.38 -4.81 0.95
C ASP A 180 -11.48 -4.84 2.02
N GLU A 181 -11.76 -6.00 2.60
CA GLU A 181 -12.88 -6.20 3.54
C GLU A 181 -12.46 -6.81 4.89
N SER A 182 -11.16 -6.94 5.13
CA SER A 182 -10.62 -7.68 6.28
C SER A 182 -10.59 -6.90 7.60
N GLU A 183 -10.81 -5.58 7.55
CA GLU A 183 -10.90 -4.72 8.74
C GLU A 183 -12.24 -4.97 9.45
N LEU A 184 -12.29 -4.78 10.78
CA LEU A 184 -13.54 -4.93 11.52
C LEU A 184 -14.44 -3.68 11.40
N ASP A 185 -13.85 -2.50 11.22
CA ASP A 185 -14.56 -1.24 10.99
C ASP A 185 -14.42 -0.76 9.54
N HIS A 186 -15.51 -0.87 8.77
CA HIS A 186 -15.57 -0.36 7.39
C HIS A 186 -16.09 1.09 7.30
N THR A 187 -16.43 1.73 8.42
CA THR A 187 -16.87 3.13 8.43
C THR A 187 -15.71 4.11 8.23
N ARG A 188 -14.48 3.65 8.48
CA ARG A 188 -13.24 4.43 8.36
C ARG A 188 -12.65 4.32 6.94
N PRO A 189 -12.02 5.40 6.44
CA PRO A 189 -11.48 5.42 5.09
C PRO A 189 -10.30 4.45 4.94
N LEU A 190 -10.09 3.99 3.71
CA LEU A 190 -8.83 3.42 3.26
C LEU A 190 -8.08 4.48 2.47
N LEU A 191 -6.85 4.77 2.87
CA LEU A 191 -5.97 5.74 2.21
C LEU A 191 -4.97 4.97 1.34
N SER A 192 -4.74 5.41 0.11
CA SER A 192 -3.78 4.78 -0.81
C SER A 192 -2.89 5.82 -1.48
N TYR A 193 -1.59 5.77 -1.20
CA TYR A 193 -0.57 6.67 -1.73
C TYR A 193 0.19 5.98 -2.86
N SER A 194 0.56 6.72 -3.90
CA SER A 194 1.29 6.20 -5.06
C SER A 194 2.59 6.96 -5.27
N PHE A 195 3.71 6.26 -5.42
CA PHE A 195 5.02 6.85 -5.72
C PHE A 195 5.71 6.13 -6.87
N GLY A 196 6.39 6.86 -7.76
CA GLY A 196 7.11 6.30 -8.90
C GLY A 196 6.29 6.24 -10.18
N GLN A 197 6.48 5.18 -10.98
CA GLN A 197 5.84 5.06 -12.29
C GLN A 197 4.31 5.08 -12.20
N THR A 198 3.68 5.61 -13.24
CA THR A 198 2.22 5.72 -13.30
C THR A 198 1.58 4.34 -13.36
N ALA A 199 0.50 4.12 -12.64
CA ALA A 199 -0.33 2.92 -12.78
C ALA A 199 -1.68 3.23 -13.42
N VAL A 200 -2.26 2.25 -14.10
CA VAL A 200 -3.70 2.24 -14.38
C VAL A 200 -4.39 1.60 -13.17
N PHE A 201 -5.34 2.31 -12.59
CA PHE A 201 -6.22 1.82 -11.54
C PHE A 201 -7.63 1.62 -12.11
N LEU A 202 -8.27 0.50 -11.78
CA LEU A 202 -9.65 0.20 -12.16
C LEU A 202 -10.53 0.23 -10.92
N LEU A 203 -11.50 1.14 -10.89
CA LEU A 203 -12.53 1.23 -9.85
C LEU A 203 -13.84 0.62 -10.36
N GLY A 204 -14.14 -0.61 -9.93
CA GLY A 204 -15.38 -1.33 -10.19
C GLY A 204 -16.49 -0.95 -9.20
N GLY A 205 -17.59 -1.72 -9.20
CA GLY A 205 -18.72 -1.52 -8.29
C GLY A 205 -18.70 -2.47 -7.09
N THR A 206 -19.86 -2.72 -6.51
CA THR A 206 -20.04 -3.68 -5.41
C THR A 206 -20.07 -5.13 -5.89
N LYS A 207 -20.19 -5.35 -7.21
CA LYS A 207 -20.07 -6.68 -7.83
C LYS A 207 -18.81 -6.75 -8.69
N ARG A 208 -18.24 -7.95 -8.76
CA ARG A 208 -16.97 -8.20 -9.48
C ARG A 208 -17.10 -7.96 -10.98
N GLU A 209 -18.29 -8.17 -11.53
CA GLU A 209 -18.64 -7.99 -12.94
C GLU A 209 -19.01 -6.56 -13.34
N ASP A 210 -19.17 -5.65 -12.36
CA ASP A 210 -19.51 -4.27 -12.63
C ASP A 210 -18.39 -3.60 -13.45
N ARG A 211 -18.77 -2.91 -14.54
CA ARG A 211 -17.81 -2.30 -15.45
C ARG A 211 -16.98 -1.23 -14.71
N PRO A 212 -15.64 -1.34 -14.67
CA PRO A 212 -14.83 -0.40 -13.93
C PRO A 212 -14.60 0.92 -14.68
N THR A 213 -14.38 1.98 -13.91
CA THR A 213 -13.81 3.24 -14.39
C THR A 213 -12.29 3.18 -14.27
N ALA A 214 -11.58 3.46 -15.36
CA ALA A 214 -10.12 3.50 -15.38
C ALA A 214 -9.59 4.89 -15.03
N LEU A 215 -8.57 4.93 -14.18
CA LEU A 215 -7.92 6.14 -13.68
C LEU A 215 -6.40 5.98 -13.79
N PHE A 216 -5.67 7.08 -13.98
CA PHE A 216 -4.22 7.07 -13.79
C PHE A 216 -3.89 7.39 -12.33
N MET A 217 -2.92 6.68 -11.79
CA MET A 217 -2.28 6.96 -10.50
C MET A 217 -0.85 7.41 -10.77
N HIS A 218 -0.60 8.71 -10.74
CA HIS A 218 0.74 9.27 -10.88
C HIS A 218 1.51 9.26 -9.55
N SER A 219 2.78 9.68 -9.57
CA SER A 219 3.56 9.85 -8.35
C SER A 219 3.02 11.01 -7.52
N GLY A 220 2.78 10.75 -6.24
CA GLY A 220 2.19 11.67 -5.27
C GLY A 220 0.67 11.62 -5.20
N ASP A 221 -0.01 10.98 -6.15
CA ASP A 221 -1.48 10.90 -6.10
C ASP A 221 -1.95 10.06 -4.91
N ILE A 222 -3.05 10.50 -4.30
CA ILE A 222 -3.67 9.87 -3.13
C ILE A 222 -5.11 9.53 -3.47
N MET A 223 -5.51 8.30 -3.16
CA MET A 223 -6.91 7.89 -3.16
C MET A 223 -7.41 7.72 -1.73
N VAL A 224 -8.66 8.11 -1.51
CA VAL A 224 -9.40 7.84 -0.28
C VAL A 224 -10.68 7.10 -0.66
N MET A 225 -10.82 5.88 -0.16
CA MET A 225 -12.01 5.05 -0.35
C MET A 225 -12.75 4.96 0.97
N SER A 226 -13.93 5.57 1.04
CA SER A 226 -14.78 5.63 2.23
C SER A 226 -16.23 5.34 1.88
N GLY A 227 -17.08 5.14 2.89
CA GLY A 227 -18.51 4.90 2.70
C GLY A 227 -18.76 3.78 1.69
N PRO A 228 -19.66 3.96 0.70
CA PRO A 228 -19.95 2.93 -0.29
C PRO A 228 -18.72 2.47 -1.09
N SER A 229 -17.84 3.40 -1.49
CA SER A 229 -16.63 3.07 -2.26
C SER A 229 -15.64 2.18 -1.52
N ARG A 230 -15.71 2.11 -0.17
CA ARG A 230 -14.79 1.35 0.69
C ARG A 230 -14.74 -0.14 0.35
N LEU A 231 -15.86 -0.67 -0.15
CA LEU A 231 -16.04 -2.09 -0.51
C LEU A 231 -16.22 -2.29 -2.01
N HIS A 232 -15.76 -1.34 -2.83
CA HIS A 232 -15.79 -1.52 -4.29
C HIS A 232 -14.65 -2.41 -4.77
N TYR A 233 -14.97 -3.28 -5.73
CA TYR A 233 -13.98 -4.08 -6.42
C TYR A 233 -13.01 -3.18 -7.16
N HIS A 234 -11.73 -3.48 -7.08
CA HIS A 234 -10.72 -2.71 -7.77
C HIS A 234 -9.50 -3.53 -8.16
N ALA A 235 -8.69 -2.99 -9.08
CA ALA A 235 -7.52 -3.66 -9.63
C ALA A 235 -6.45 -2.67 -10.10
N VAL A 236 -5.23 -3.15 -10.24
CA VAL A 236 -4.12 -2.45 -10.90
C VAL A 236 -3.63 -3.33 -12.05
N PRO A 237 -4.24 -3.24 -13.26
CA PRO A 237 -3.91 -4.13 -14.36
C PRO A 237 -2.49 -3.93 -14.92
N CYS A 238 -1.93 -2.72 -14.85
CA CYS A 238 -0.58 -2.46 -15.34
C CYS A 238 0.08 -1.23 -14.72
N ILE A 239 1.41 -1.26 -14.74
CA ILE A 239 2.28 -0.11 -14.53
C ILE A 239 2.69 0.43 -15.90
N VAL A 240 2.41 1.70 -16.15
CA VAL A 240 2.67 2.38 -17.42
C VAL A 240 4.17 2.68 -17.52
N PRO A 241 4.88 2.14 -18.52
CA PRO A 241 6.28 2.47 -18.73
C PRO A 241 6.44 3.95 -19.12
N SER A 242 7.53 4.59 -18.65
CA SER A 242 7.88 5.93 -19.09
C SER A 242 8.12 5.97 -20.62
N PRO A 243 7.45 6.85 -21.38
CA PRO A 243 7.60 6.94 -22.84
C PRO A 243 9.02 7.26 -23.29
N ALA A 244 9.78 7.99 -22.47
CA ALA A 244 11.17 8.36 -22.73
C ALA A 244 12.18 7.29 -22.27
N GLY A 245 11.70 6.16 -21.72
CA GLY A 245 12.51 5.04 -21.23
C GLY A 245 13.20 5.33 -19.89
N ASN A 246 12.86 4.57 -18.85
CA ASN A 246 13.49 4.61 -17.52
C ASN A 246 13.69 6.03 -16.93
N VAL A 247 12.77 6.97 -17.18
CA VAL A 247 12.82 8.32 -16.61
C VAL A 247 11.94 8.39 -15.37
N LEU A 248 12.42 9.12 -14.36
CA LEU A 248 11.65 9.43 -13.18
C LEU A 248 10.49 10.37 -13.50
N PRO A 249 9.34 10.22 -12.83
CA PRO A 249 8.29 11.22 -12.84
C PRO A 249 8.85 12.62 -12.48
N PRO A 250 8.44 13.70 -13.18
CA PRO A 250 8.97 15.05 -12.93
C PRO A 250 8.89 15.50 -11.46
N GLY A 251 7.82 15.12 -10.76
CA GLY A 251 7.63 15.44 -9.33
C GLY A 251 8.65 14.80 -8.39
N LEU A 252 9.39 13.78 -8.84
CA LEU A 252 10.46 13.14 -8.07
C LEU A 252 11.87 13.70 -8.42
N CYS A 253 11.99 14.51 -9.48
CA CYS A 253 13.28 15.09 -9.88
C CYS A 253 13.70 16.29 -9.03
N GLN A 254 12.74 16.91 -8.32
CA GLN A 254 12.98 18.06 -7.46
C GLN A 254 13.49 17.61 -6.09
N ARG A 255 14.40 18.39 -5.51
CA ARG A 255 14.83 18.23 -4.12
C ARG A 255 14.02 19.15 -3.22
N LEU A 256 13.96 18.79 -1.95
CA LEU A 256 13.35 19.65 -0.94
C LEU A 256 14.22 20.91 -0.79
N GLU A 257 13.64 22.07 -1.11
CA GLU A 257 14.34 23.37 -1.10
C GLU A 257 14.30 24.05 0.28
N THR A 258 13.27 23.77 1.08
CA THR A 258 13.09 24.38 2.41
C THR A 258 14.05 23.76 3.42
N GLU A 259 14.66 24.60 4.27
CA GLU A 259 15.39 24.13 5.45
C GLU A 259 14.42 23.38 6.37
N VAL A 260 14.68 22.08 6.51
CA VAL A 260 13.91 21.20 7.39
C VAL A 260 14.28 21.51 8.83
N GLN A 261 13.27 21.64 9.69
CA GLN A 261 13.46 21.80 11.12
C GLN A 261 13.56 20.44 11.81
N ASP A 262 14.23 20.38 12.95
CA ASP A 262 14.37 19.12 13.72
C ASP A 262 13.03 18.52 14.16
N GLU A 263 11.98 19.35 14.27
CA GLU A 263 10.61 18.93 14.62
C GLU A 263 9.80 18.42 13.41
N ASP A 264 10.28 18.61 12.19
CA ASP A 264 9.56 18.19 10.98
C ASP A 264 9.56 16.67 10.85
N VAL A 265 8.43 16.12 10.36
CA VAL A 265 8.32 14.69 10.06
C VAL A 265 9.15 14.35 8.83
N ILE A 266 9.05 15.16 7.78
CA ILE A 266 9.88 14.99 6.60
C ILE A 266 11.31 15.42 6.89
N GLN A 267 12.27 14.65 6.39
CA GLN A 267 13.69 14.91 6.54
C GLN A 267 14.38 14.88 5.19
N SER A 268 15.48 15.62 5.05
CA SER A 268 16.28 15.59 3.83
C SER A 268 16.80 14.17 3.54
N VAL A 269 16.93 13.82 2.26
CA VAL A 269 17.44 12.52 1.82
C VAL A 269 18.85 12.71 1.27
N SER A 270 19.80 11.88 1.74
CA SER A 270 21.17 11.93 1.24
C SER A 270 21.22 11.62 -0.26
N GLN A 271 22.23 12.15 -0.95
CA GLN A 271 22.41 11.88 -2.39
C GLN A 271 22.53 10.38 -2.66
N GLU A 272 23.28 9.67 -1.81
CA GLU A 272 23.52 8.24 -1.91
C GLU A 272 22.22 7.42 -1.77
N ASP A 273 21.41 7.71 -0.75
CA ASP A 273 20.12 7.03 -0.58
C ASP A 273 19.19 7.33 -1.76
N TRP A 274 19.18 8.58 -2.23
CA TRP A 274 18.34 8.99 -3.34
C TRP A 274 18.76 8.35 -4.67
N ASP A 275 20.05 8.16 -4.93
CA ASP A 275 20.53 7.50 -6.15
C ASP A 275 19.98 6.07 -6.26
N ILE A 276 19.92 5.34 -5.14
CA ILE A 276 19.33 3.99 -5.10
C ILE A 276 17.81 4.04 -5.25
N CYS A 277 17.13 4.94 -4.51
CA CYS A 277 15.68 5.08 -4.58
C CYS A 277 15.21 5.45 -5.99
N SER A 278 15.89 6.41 -6.58
CA SER A 278 15.57 6.96 -7.89
C SER A 278 15.83 5.92 -8.98
N TRP A 279 16.96 5.20 -8.95
CA TRP A 279 17.22 4.04 -9.81
C TRP A 279 16.11 3.00 -9.74
N TYR A 280 15.65 2.66 -8.52
CA TYR A 280 14.57 1.70 -8.33
C TYR A 280 13.27 2.16 -9.00
N LEU A 281 12.87 3.42 -8.77
CA LEU A 281 11.61 4.01 -9.27
C LEU A 281 11.59 4.33 -10.78
N GLN A 282 12.72 4.29 -11.48
CA GLN A 282 12.73 4.42 -12.94
C GLN A 282 11.91 3.33 -13.66
N THR A 283 11.71 2.17 -13.02
CA THR A 283 11.02 1.02 -13.61
C THR A 283 9.97 0.39 -12.68
N SER A 284 9.61 1.10 -11.60
CA SER A 284 8.74 0.56 -10.57
C SER A 284 7.82 1.61 -9.97
N ARG A 285 6.81 1.11 -9.26
CA ARG A 285 5.87 1.90 -8.47
C ARG A 285 5.82 1.31 -7.07
N VAL A 286 5.78 2.17 -6.08
CA VAL A 286 5.46 1.82 -4.70
C VAL A 286 4.08 2.35 -4.37
N ASN A 287 3.26 1.53 -3.75
CA ASN A 287 1.97 1.91 -3.21
C ASN A 287 1.97 1.69 -1.71
N VAL A 288 1.36 2.60 -0.96
CA VAL A 288 1.17 2.47 0.49
C VAL A 288 -0.32 2.56 0.76
N THR A 289 -0.92 1.53 1.35
CA THR A 289 -2.32 1.54 1.76
C THR A 289 -2.39 1.54 3.28
N VAL A 290 -3.11 2.51 3.86
CA VAL A 290 -3.26 2.69 5.31
C VAL A 290 -4.73 2.60 5.69
N ARG A 291 -5.00 1.93 6.82
CA ARG A 291 -6.35 1.66 7.29
C ARG A 291 -6.43 1.64 8.81
N GLN A 292 -7.63 1.86 9.30
CA GLN A 292 -8.03 1.58 10.68
C GLN A 292 -8.67 0.18 10.70
N VAL A 293 -8.27 -0.66 11.64
CA VAL A 293 -8.73 -2.04 11.77
C VAL A 293 -9.88 -2.14 12.76
N LEU A 294 -9.80 -1.43 13.88
CA LEU A 294 -10.74 -1.45 14.99
C LEU A 294 -11.57 -0.17 15.03
N ALA A 295 -12.87 -0.29 15.33
CA ALA A 295 -13.67 0.88 15.68
C ALA A 295 -13.19 1.47 17.02
N SER A 296 -13.48 2.76 17.26
CA SER A 296 -13.13 3.41 18.53
C SER A 296 -13.71 2.64 19.72
N GLY A 297 -12.83 2.17 20.61
CA GLY A 297 -13.20 1.37 21.80
C GLY A 297 -13.47 -0.11 21.53
N GLN A 298 -13.34 -0.58 20.29
CA GLN A 298 -13.45 -2.00 19.94
C GLN A 298 -12.14 -2.72 20.24
N SER A 299 -12.24 -3.99 20.67
CA SER A 299 -11.11 -4.92 20.76
C SER A 299 -11.30 -6.08 19.79
N PHE A 300 -10.22 -6.78 19.46
CA PHE A 300 -10.32 -8.05 18.74
C PHE A 300 -11.19 -9.05 19.53
N PRO A 301 -12.01 -9.87 18.85
CA PRO A 301 -12.76 -10.94 19.50
C PRO A 301 -11.82 -11.91 20.21
N ALA A 302 -12.20 -12.36 21.41
CA ALA A 302 -11.45 -13.41 22.10
C ALA A 302 -11.49 -14.70 21.28
N THR A 303 -10.32 -15.30 21.04
CA THR A 303 -10.21 -16.60 20.37
C THR A 303 -10.92 -17.64 21.23
N GLN A 304 -11.99 -18.26 20.72
CA GLN A 304 -12.57 -19.42 21.40
C GLN A 304 -11.55 -20.55 21.34
N THR A 305 -10.88 -20.83 22.46
CA THR A 305 -10.17 -22.09 22.65
C THR A 305 -11.21 -23.20 22.62
N SER A 306 -11.42 -23.80 21.46
CA SER A 306 -12.14 -25.07 21.35
C SER A 306 -11.36 -26.09 22.19
N GLN A 307 -11.90 -26.39 23.37
CA GLN A 307 -11.54 -27.60 24.11
C GLN A 307 -11.84 -28.78 23.19
N MET A 308 -10.82 -29.28 22.50
CA MET A 308 -10.86 -30.64 21.98
C MET A 308 -10.91 -31.54 23.21
N SER A 309 -12.10 -32.01 23.54
CA SER A 309 -12.27 -33.17 24.40
C SER A 309 -11.49 -34.33 23.78
N GLU A 310 -10.54 -34.87 24.54
CA GLU A 310 -9.89 -36.14 24.25
C GLU A 310 -10.95 -37.24 24.23
N GLU A 311 -11.47 -37.58 23.06
CA GLU A 311 -12.18 -38.84 22.85
C GLU A 311 -11.16 -39.88 22.33
N GLU A 312 -11.01 -40.95 23.10
CA GLU A 312 -10.14 -42.10 22.84
C GLU A 312 -10.37 -42.72 21.45
N PRO A 313 -9.33 -43.22 20.77
CA PRO A 313 -9.48 -43.84 19.47
C PRO A 313 -10.11 -45.25 19.59
N GLN A 314 -11.38 -45.39 19.21
CA GLN A 314 -12.00 -46.70 19.00
C GLN A 314 -11.42 -47.40 17.76
N MET A 315 -10.90 -48.61 17.95
CA MET A 315 -10.43 -49.52 16.89
C MET A 315 -11.53 -49.85 15.88
N ILE A 316 -11.34 -49.46 14.63
CA ILE A 316 -12.16 -49.95 13.50
C ILE A 316 -11.63 -51.32 13.06
N LYS A 317 -12.41 -52.37 13.30
CA LYS A 317 -12.21 -53.73 12.78
C LYS A 317 -12.37 -53.73 11.25
N LYS A 318 -11.32 -54.14 10.53
CA LYS A 318 -11.33 -54.48 9.09
C LYS A 318 -12.40 -55.56 8.83
N ARG A 319 -13.43 -55.24 8.03
CA ARG A 319 -14.29 -56.25 7.38
C ARG A 319 -13.64 -56.67 6.06
N LYS A 320 -13.35 -57.97 5.94
CA LYS A 320 -13.10 -58.66 4.67
C LYS A 320 -14.41 -58.73 3.89
N SER A 321 -14.37 -58.46 2.59
CA SER A 321 -15.35 -58.98 1.64
C SER A 321 -14.63 -59.39 0.36
N GLU A 322 -14.44 -60.70 0.22
CA GLU A 322 -14.19 -61.36 -1.06
C GLU A 322 -15.51 -61.38 -1.85
N SER A 323 -15.45 -61.04 -3.14
CA SER A 323 -16.22 -61.74 -4.17
C SER A 323 -15.56 -61.45 -5.51
N GLY A 324 -15.02 -62.51 -6.12
CA GLY A 324 -14.54 -62.49 -7.49
C GLY A 324 -15.68 -62.68 -8.48
N TYR A 325 -15.46 -62.22 -9.71
CA TYR A 325 -15.99 -62.87 -10.90
C TYR A 325 -15.05 -62.60 -12.07
N GLU A 326 -14.58 -63.69 -12.67
CA GLU A 326 -13.77 -63.79 -13.87
C GLU A 326 -14.50 -63.21 -15.11
N ARG A 327 -13.72 -62.83 -16.12
CA ARG A 327 -14.08 -63.08 -17.51
C ARG A 327 -12.83 -63.21 -18.38
N ASP A 328 -12.71 -64.39 -18.99
CA ASP A 328 -11.84 -64.73 -20.10
C ASP A 328 -12.14 -63.86 -21.34
N THR A 329 -11.08 -63.35 -21.99
CA THR A 329 -10.69 -63.64 -23.38
C THR A 329 -9.43 -62.87 -23.76
#